data_AF-A0A6B3IAU4-F1
#
_entry.id   AF-A0A6B3IAU4-F1
#
_cell.length_a   1.000
_cell.length_b   1.000
_cell.length_c   1.000
_cell.angle_alpha   90.00
_cell.angle_beta   90.00
_cell.angle_gamma   90.00
#
_symmetry.space_group_name_H-M   'P 1'
#
loop_
_entity.id
_entity.type
_entity.pdbx_description
1 polymer ?
#
loop_
_entity_poly.entity_id
_entity_poly.type
_entity_poly.pdbx_seq_one_letter_code
_entity_poly.pdbx_strand_id
1 'polypeptide(L)'
;ARVQIAAGDRAGAAHTLESVPEASIHYTAARVTAVRARLRERDPAEPLLADLTAAAVQVAALTGFGLDPVRREQLTTEVLGKALDWILSGSPGAPPPGGSAAAPPGTRKLLDAELDERGLRLGLERSYRMLARLAQRGDERIELVERANRFRPRTWV
;
A
#
# COMPACT_ATOMS: atom_id res chain seq x y z
N ALA A 1 8.37 -1.21 -19.47
CA ALA A 1 7.36 -1.47 -18.43
C ALA A 1 6.51 -2.72 -18.68
N ARG A 2 5.52 -2.73 -19.59
CA ARG A 2 4.60 -3.88 -19.74
C ARG A 2 5.29 -5.22 -20.02
N VAL A 3 6.31 -5.21 -20.90
CA VAL A 3 7.12 -6.41 -21.22
C VAL A 3 7.92 -6.87 -20.00
N GLN A 4 8.50 -5.95 -19.22
CA GLN A 4 9.23 -6.28 -17.99
C GLN A 4 8.32 -6.90 -16.94
N ILE A 5 7.09 -6.38 -16.77
CA ILE A 5 6.09 -6.99 -15.88
C ILE A 5 5.80 -8.43 -16.32
N ALA A 6 5.54 -8.65 -17.62
CA ALA A 6 5.29 -10.00 -18.15
C ALA A 6 6.50 -10.94 -18.00
N ALA A 7 7.71 -10.40 -17.94
CA ALA A 7 8.95 -11.15 -17.71
C ALA A 7 9.31 -11.30 -16.22
N GLY A 8 8.48 -10.81 -15.29
CA GLY A 8 8.75 -10.84 -13.84
C GLY A 8 9.75 -9.78 -13.35
N ASP A 9 10.28 -8.92 -14.24
CA ASP A 9 11.18 -7.82 -13.89
C ASP A 9 10.40 -6.61 -13.32
N ARG A 10 9.99 -6.75 -12.07
CA ARG A 10 9.21 -5.74 -11.34
C ARG A 10 10.01 -4.47 -11.08
N ALA A 11 11.28 -4.61 -10.71
CA ALA A 11 12.16 -3.48 -10.44
C ALA A 11 12.41 -2.65 -11.71
N GLY A 12 12.73 -3.30 -12.84
CA GLY A 12 12.89 -2.62 -14.12
C GLY A 12 11.58 -2.03 -14.65
N ALA A 13 10.44 -2.69 -14.42
CA ALA A 13 9.13 -2.12 -14.73
C ALA A 13 8.85 -0.84 -13.94
N ALA A 14 9.08 -0.85 -12.63
CA ALA A 14 8.92 0.31 -11.76
C ALA A 14 9.86 1.44 -12.21
N HIS A 15 11.15 1.15 -12.41
CA HIS A 15 12.13 2.14 -12.88
C HIS A 15 11.73 2.79 -14.22
N THR A 16 11.23 1.99 -15.17
CA THR A 16 10.76 2.51 -16.47
C THR A 16 9.53 3.41 -16.33
N LEU A 17 8.62 3.10 -15.40
CA LEU A 17 7.45 3.94 -15.13
C LEU A 17 7.85 5.23 -14.40
N GLU A 18 8.89 5.16 -13.58
CA GLU A 18 9.41 6.27 -12.80
C GLU A 18 10.29 7.23 -13.62
N SER A 19 10.74 6.82 -14.80
CA SER A 19 11.46 7.69 -15.74
C SER A 19 10.53 8.66 -16.49
N VAL A 20 9.20 8.52 -16.34
CA VAL A 20 8.24 9.48 -16.91
C VAL A 20 8.40 10.84 -16.21
N PRO A 21 8.67 11.94 -16.94
CA PRO A 21 8.92 13.24 -16.35
C PRO A 21 7.65 13.86 -15.76
N GLU A 22 7.80 14.72 -14.76
CA GLU A 22 6.69 15.41 -14.07
C GLU A 22 5.84 16.28 -15.00
N ALA A 23 6.43 16.83 -16.07
CA ALA A 23 5.73 17.62 -17.06
C ALA A 23 4.80 16.78 -17.97
N SER A 24 4.87 15.45 -17.92
CA SER A 24 4.03 14.58 -18.74
C SER A 24 2.60 14.50 -18.21
N ILE A 25 1.61 14.55 -19.10
CA ILE A 25 0.21 14.27 -18.78
C ILE A 25 0.00 12.85 -18.21
N HIS A 26 0.95 11.94 -18.45
CA HIS A 26 0.90 10.56 -17.97
C HIS A 26 1.65 10.35 -16.66
N TYR A 27 2.23 11.40 -16.07
CA TYR A 27 3.05 11.29 -14.86
C TYR A 27 2.32 10.57 -13.73
N THR A 28 1.14 11.06 -13.33
CA THR A 28 0.36 10.48 -12.23
C THR A 28 -0.01 9.03 -12.54
N ALA A 29 -0.48 8.74 -13.76
CA ALA A 29 -0.83 7.38 -14.16
C ALA A 29 0.37 6.42 -14.14
N ALA A 30 1.54 6.88 -14.58
CA ALA A 30 2.78 6.12 -14.55
C ALA A 30 3.21 5.84 -13.10
N ARG A 31 3.14 6.84 -12.22
CA ARG A 31 3.47 6.69 -10.79
C ARG A 31 2.51 5.74 -10.07
N VAL A 32 1.20 5.80 -10.34
CA VAL A 32 0.21 4.83 -9.83
C VAL A 32 0.55 3.41 -10.32
N THR A 33 0.94 3.27 -11.58
CA THR A 33 1.30 1.97 -12.16
C THR A 33 2.60 1.44 -11.56
N ALA A 34 3.58 2.31 -11.26
CA ALA A 34 4.84 1.92 -10.63
C ALA A 34 4.61 1.40 -9.20
N VAL A 35 3.76 2.08 -8.41
CA VAL A 35 3.32 1.59 -7.09
C VAL A 35 2.78 0.17 -7.21
N ARG A 36 1.85 -0.07 -8.14
CA ARG A 36 1.26 -1.39 -8.35
C ARG A 36 2.26 -2.42 -8.86
N ALA A 37 3.19 -2.04 -9.72
CA ALA A 37 4.23 -2.93 -10.24
C ALA A 37 5.14 -3.48 -9.13
N ARG A 38 5.47 -2.65 -8.12
CA ARG A 38 6.27 -3.07 -6.95
C ARG A 38 5.58 -4.15 -6.10
N LEU A 39 4.24 -4.15 -6.03
CA LEU A 39 3.47 -5.02 -5.14
C LEU A 39 3.03 -6.37 -5.77
N ARG A 40 3.08 -6.50 -7.10
CA ARG A 40 2.60 -7.68 -7.85
C ARG A 40 3.59 -8.84 -7.83
N GLU A 41 3.08 -10.04 -8.15
CA GLU A 41 3.81 -11.24 -8.63
C GLU A 41 5.25 -11.37 -8.08
N ARG A 42 5.35 -11.64 -6.77
CA ARG A 42 6.61 -11.65 -6.04
C ARG A 42 6.88 -13.04 -5.48
N ASP A 43 8.15 -13.44 -5.49
CA ASP A 43 8.63 -14.61 -4.77
C ASP A 43 8.52 -14.36 -3.24
N PRO A 44 7.84 -15.23 -2.47
CA PRO A 44 7.73 -15.11 -1.02
C PRO A 44 9.07 -14.97 -0.28
N ALA A 45 10.18 -15.44 -0.86
CA ALA A 45 11.50 -15.37 -0.26
C ALA A 45 12.18 -13.98 -0.39
N GLU A 46 11.65 -13.06 -1.21
CA GLU A 46 12.28 -11.77 -1.42
C GLU A 46 11.84 -10.70 -0.40
N PRO A 47 12.78 -9.88 0.14
CA PRO A 47 12.49 -8.88 1.17
C PRO A 47 11.67 -7.71 0.64
N LEU A 48 10.48 -7.47 1.21
CA LEU A 48 9.48 -6.56 0.64
C LEU A 48 9.53 -5.12 1.19
N LEU A 49 10.27 -4.88 2.28
CA LEU A 49 10.25 -3.60 3.01
C LEU A 49 10.63 -2.38 2.15
N ALA A 50 11.64 -2.51 1.29
CA ALA A 50 12.11 -1.42 0.44
C ALA A 50 11.03 -1.00 -0.56
N ASP A 51 10.37 -1.98 -1.19
CA ASP A 51 9.29 -1.75 -2.15
C ASP A 51 8.04 -1.15 -1.49
N LEU A 52 7.68 -1.60 -0.28
CA LEU A 52 6.59 -1.01 0.50
C LEU A 52 6.89 0.45 0.84
N THR A 53 8.10 0.73 1.33
CA THR A 53 8.53 2.09 1.69
C THR A 53 8.51 3.01 0.47
N ALA A 54 9.06 2.55 -0.65
CA ALA A 54 9.07 3.30 -1.90
C ALA A 54 7.65 3.53 -2.44
N ALA A 55 6.77 2.52 -2.36
CA ALA A 55 5.37 2.64 -2.72
C ALA A 55 4.63 3.68 -1.84
N ALA A 56 4.83 3.64 -0.52
CA ALA A 56 4.22 4.59 0.40
C ALA A 56 4.66 6.04 0.16
N VAL A 57 5.97 6.28 -0.01
CA VAL A 57 6.51 7.61 -0.36
C VAL A 57 5.85 8.14 -1.62
N GLN A 58 5.70 7.28 -2.63
CA GLN A 58 5.13 7.66 -3.91
C GLN A 58 3.62 7.95 -3.82
N VAL A 59 2.86 7.15 -3.07
CA VAL A 59 1.44 7.42 -2.79
C VAL A 59 1.27 8.76 -2.06
N ALA A 60 2.11 9.04 -1.06
CA ALA A 60 2.07 10.31 -0.33
C ALA A 60 2.34 11.50 -1.28
N ALA A 61 3.38 11.40 -2.11
CA ALA A 61 3.76 12.44 -3.06
C ALA A 61 2.68 12.73 -4.11
N LEU A 62 1.96 11.70 -4.60
CA LEU A 62 0.93 11.85 -5.63
C LEU A 62 -0.22 12.78 -5.23
N THR A 63 -0.45 12.98 -3.93
CA THR A 63 -1.43 13.97 -3.43
C THR A 63 -1.08 15.38 -3.89
N GLY A 64 0.22 15.73 -3.93
CA GLY A 64 0.71 17.02 -4.44
C GLY A 64 0.58 17.17 -5.96
N PHE A 65 0.35 16.07 -6.67
CA PHE A 65 0.15 16.03 -8.13
C PHE A 65 -1.32 15.82 -8.52
N GLY A 66 -2.25 16.18 -7.63
CA GLY A 66 -3.69 16.17 -7.92
C GLY A 66 -4.33 14.79 -7.99
N LEU A 67 -3.72 13.76 -7.39
CA LEU A 67 -4.36 12.45 -7.24
C LEU A 67 -5.63 12.60 -6.40
N ASP A 68 -6.76 12.13 -6.92
CA ASP A 68 -8.04 12.24 -6.24
C ASP A 68 -8.07 11.41 -4.94
N PRO A 69 -8.86 11.83 -3.93
CA PRO A 69 -8.89 11.17 -2.63
C PRO A 69 -9.29 9.70 -2.69
N VAL A 70 -10.18 9.31 -3.62
CA VAL A 70 -10.62 7.91 -3.77
C VAL A 70 -9.45 7.05 -4.25
N ARG A 71 -8.76 7.45 -5.31
CA ARG A 71 -7.58 6.73 -5.81
C ARG A 71 -6.44 6.70 -4.80
N ARG A 72 -6.24 7.79 -4.05
CA ARG A 72 -5.26 7.81 -2.94
C ARG A 72 -5.59 6.72 -1.92
N GLU A 73 -6.83 6.67 -1.42
CA GLU A 73 -7.21 5.67 -0.42
C GLU A 73 -7.20 4.24 -0.98
N GLN A 74 -7.53 4.03 -2.26
CA GLN A 74 -7.37 2.72 -2.91
C GLN A 74 -5.91 2.27 -2.94
N LEU A 75 -4.97 3.15 -3.29
CA LEU A 75 -3.55 2.81 -3.25
C LEU A 75 -3.05 2.58 -1.83
N THR A 76 -3.55 3.36 -0.86
CA THR A 76 -3.26 3.12 0.55
C THR A 76 -3.71 1.72 0.97
N THR A 77 -4.93 1.30 0.64
CA THR A 77 -5.39 -0.06 1.01
C THR A 77 -4.60 -1.16 0.29
N GLU A 78 -4.18 -0.96 -0.96
CA GLU A 78 -3.30 -1.89 -1.68
C GLU A 78 -1.93 -2.04 -0.98
N VAL A 79 -1.29 -0.91 -0.62
CA VAL A 79 0.03 -0.90 0.05
C VAL A 79 -0.05 -1.48 1.46
N LEU A 80 -1.01 -1.03 2.28
CA LEU A 80 -1.20 -1.51 3.65
C LEU A 80 -1.63 -2.97 3.69
N GLY A 81 -2.48 -3.41 2.75
CA GLY A 81 -2.91 -4.81 2.63
C GLY A 81 -1.73 -5.71 2.33
N LYS A 82 -0.89 -5.31 1.35
CA LYS A 82 0.33 -6.05 1.01
C LYS A 82 1.32 -6.12 2.18
N ALA A 83 1.46 -5.03 2.94
CA ALA A 83 2.29 -5.01 4.14
C ALA A 83 1.74 -5.95 5.22
N LEU A 84 0.42 -6.01 5.40
CA LEU A 84 -0.20 -6.89 6.38
C LEU A 84 0.02 -8.36 6.00
N ASP A 85 -0.17 -8.73 4.74
CA ASP A 85 0.09 -10.08 4.23
C ASP A 85 1.56 -10.48 4.42
N TRP A 86 2.48 -9.54 4.21
CA TRP A 86 3.91 -9.74 4.44
C TRP A 86 4.26 -10.01 5.91
N ILE A 87 3.67 -9.26 6.84
CA ILE A 87 3.82 -9.52 8.28
C ILE A 87 3.21 -10.87 8.67
N LEU A 88 1.98 -11.16 8.22
CA LEU A 88 1.27 -12.39 8.59
C LEU A 88 1.92 -13.66 8.04
N SER A 89 2.57 -13.58 6.88
CA SER A 89 3.31 -14.70 6.28
C SER A 89 4.66 -14.96 6.94
N GLY A 90 5.15 -14.06 7.80
CA GLY A 90 6.50 -14.16 8.38
C GLY A 90 7.60 -14.12 7.32
N SER A 91 7.32 -13.47 6.18
CA SER A 91 8.24 -13.41 5.04
C SER A 91 9.56 -12.72 5.41
N PRO A 92 10.66 -12.97 4.69
CA PRO A 92 11.98 -12.41 5.03
C PRO A 92 11.97 -10.90 5.22
N GLY A 93 12.62 -10.47 6.31
CA GLY A 93 12.71 -9.07 6.71
C GLY A 93 11.47 -8.53 7.44
N ALA A 94 10.40 -9.32 7.61
CA ALA A 94 9.25 -8.92 8.41
C ALA A 94 9.65 -8.75 9.88
N PRO A 95 9.15 -7.71 10.57
CA PRO A 95 9.40 -7.57 12.00
C PRO A 95 8.82 -8.78 12.76
N PRO A 96 9.49 -9.26 13.82
CA PRO A 96 8.97 -10.37 14.61
C PRO A 96 7.61 -10.02 15.23
N PRO A 97 6.74 -11.01 15.46
CA PRO A 97 5.47 -10.80 16.14
C PRO A 97 5.72 -10.17 17.53
N GLY A 98 5.08 -9.04 17.79
CA GLY A 98 5.31 -8.24 19.01
C GLY A 98 6.08 -6.92 18.80
N GLY A 99 6.55 -6.64 17.58
CA GLY A 99 7.10 -5.35 17.19
C GLY A 99 8.62 -5.26 17.35
N SER A 100 9.27 -4.65 16.37
CA SER A 100 10.71 -4.40 16.41
C SER A 100 11.02 -3.12 17.20
N ALA A 101 11.26 -3.26 18.49
CA ALA A 101 11.75 -2.17 19.34
C ALA A 101 13.10 -1.59 18.86
N ALA A 102 13.84 -2.32 18.00
CA ALA A 102 15.18 -1.97 17.56
C ALA A 102 15.27 -1.15 16.26
N ALA A 103 14.18 -1.01 15.49
CA ALA A 103 14.22 -0.24 14.24
C ALA A 103 14.19 1.29 14.50
N PRO A 104 14.91 2.13 13.74
CA PRO A 104 14.84 3.59 13.86
C PRO A 104 13.39 4.11 13.78
N PRO A 105 13.03 5.19 14.50
CA PRO A 105 11.64 5.68 14.59
C PRO A 105 10.99 6.06 13.24
N GLY A 106 11.77 6.34 12.20
CA GLY A 106 11.26 6.65 10.85
C GLY A 106 10.89 5.43 10.00
N THR A 107 11.48 4.25 10.26
CA THR A 107 11.19 3.00 9.53
C THR A 107 9.96 2.25 10.06
N ARG A 108 9.29 2.79 11.08
CA ARG A 108 8.17 2.15 11.75
C ARG A 108 6.82 2.49 11.14
N LYS A 109 6.74 3.47 10.24
CA LYS A 109 5.46 3.94 9.69
C LYS A 109 5.37 3.74 8.18
N LEU A 110 4.19 3.30 7.74
CA LEU A 110 3.81 3.14 6.35
C LEU A 110 2.46 3.84 6.15
N LEU A 111 2.43 4.96 5.41
CA LEU A 111 1.20 5.74 5.17
C LEU A 111 0.41 6.03 6.47
N ASP A 112 1.10 6.56 7.48
CA ASP A 112 0.59 6.86 8.83
C ASP A 112 0.16 5.66 9.69
N ALA A 113 0.31 4.44 9.19
CA ALA A 113 0.10 3.21 9.96
C ALA A 113 1.43 2.71 10.56
N GLU A 114 1.42 2.22 11.80
CA GLU A 114 2.56 1.49 12.34
C GLU A 114 2.77 0.19 11.55
N LEU A 115 4.01 -0.15 11.27
CA LEU A 115 4.45 -1.33 10.52
C LEU A 115 4.49 -2.56 11.45
N ASP A 116 3.36 -2.81 12.09
CA ASP A 116 3.04 -4.02 12.83
C ASP A 116 1.62 -4.46 12.48
N GLU A 117 1.25 -5.69 12.81
CA GLU A 117 -0.05 -6.26 12.47
C GLU A 117 -1.22 -5.39 12.96
N ARG A 118 -1.13 -4.82 14.17
CA ARG A 118 -2.20 -4.00 14.76
C ARG A 118 -2.31 -2.65 14.05
N GLY A 119 -1.17 -1.98 13.83
CA GLY A 119 -1.07 -0.70 13.15
C GLY A 119 -1.59 -0.76 11.73
N LEU A 120 -1.19 -1.78 10.96
CA LEU A 120 -1.64 -1.99 9.59
C LEU A 120 -3.14 -2.27 9.52
N ARG A 121 -3.70 -3.07 10.44
CA ARG A 121 -5.15 -3.29 10.51
C ARG A 121 -5.93 -2.00 10.82
N LEU A 122 -5.44 -1.19 11.76
CA LEU A 122 -6.05 0.11 12.06
C LEU A 122 -5.96 1.09 10.88
N GLY A 123 -4.84 1.07 10.15
CA GLY A 123 -4.66 1.83 8.92
C GLY A 123 -5.66 1.41 7.83
N LEU A 124 -5.78 0.10 7.58
CA LEU A 124 -6.75 -0.46 6.63
C LEU A 124 -8.19 -0.13 7.01
N GLU A 125 -8.58 -0.28 8.28
CA GLU A 125 -9.91 0.10 8.75
C GLU A 125 -10.20 1.58 8.43
N ARG A 126 -9.24 2.46 8.74
CA ARG A 126 -9.37 3.90 8.48
C ARG A 126 -9.54 4.20 7.00
N SER A 127 -8.71 3.63 6.13
CA SER A 127 -8.79 3.85 4.68
C SER A 127 -10.07 3.30 4.07
N TYR A 128 -10.53 2.12 4.48
CA TYR A 128 -11.82 1.59 4.01
C TYR A 128 -13.01 2.44 4.50
N ARG A 129 -12.97 2.98 5.73
CA ARG A 129 -13.97 3.94 6.20
C ARG A 129 -13.95 5.24 5.40
N MET A 130 -12.77 5.72 5.00
CA MET A 130 -12.65 6.90 4.13
C MET A 130 -13.22 6.63 2.73
N LEU A 131 -12.89 5.49 2.12
CA LEU A 131 -13.51 5.06 0.86
C LEU A 131 -15.04 5.00 0.98
N ALA A 132 -15.57 4.42 2.07
CA ALA A 132 -17.01 4.34 2.29
C ALA A 132 -17.68 5.73 2.39
N ARG A 133 -16.99 6.73 2.96
CA ARG A 133 -17.47 8.12 3.01
C ARG A 133 -17.47 8.80 1.65
N LEU A 134 -16.55 8.42 0.77
CA LEU A 134 -16.39 8.97 -0.58
C LEU A 134 -17.25 8.24 -1.63
N ALA A 135 -17.74 7.04 -1.32
CA ALA A 135 -18.56 6.22 -2.22
C ALA A 135 -19.86 6.95 -2.58
N GLN A 136 -20.19 6.98 -3.88
CA GLN A 136 -21.41 7.63 -4.36
C GLN A 136 -22.64 6.74 -4.25
N ARG A 137 -22.45 5.42 -4.26
CA ARG A 137 -23.54 4.44 -4.25
C ARG A 137 -23.67 3.74 -2.90
N GLY A 138 -24.91 3.42 -2.53
CA GLY A 138 -25.21 2.78 -1.25
C GLY A 138 -24.65 1.37 -1.12
N ASP A 139 -24.70 0.59 -2.21
CA ASP A 139 -24.14 -0.76 -2.31
C ASP A 139 -22.61 -0.75 -2.11
N GLU A 140 -21.90 0.11 -2.85
CA GLU A 140 -20.44 0.29 -2.72
C GLU A 140 -20.06 0.70 -1.28
N ARG A 141 -20.80 1.64 -0.69
CA ARG A 141 -20.57 2.06 0.69
C ARG A 141 -20.73 0.91 1.68
N ILE A 142 -21.77 0.08 1.53
CA ILE A 142 -22.01 -1.08 2.40
C ILE A 142 -20.82 -2.04 2.31
N GLU A 143 -20.40 -2.40 1.10
CA GLU A 143 -19.26 -3.29 0.92
C GLU A 143 -17.99 -2.74 1.59
N LEU A 144 -17.69 -1.45 1.41
CA LEU A 144 -16.51 -0.81 1.99
C LEU A 144 -16.55 -0.78 3.52
N VAL A 145 -17.72 -0.56 4.11
CA VAL A 145 -17.91 -0.67 5.57
C VAL A 145 -17.68 -2.10 6.04
N GLU A 146 -18.18 -3.10 5.32
CA GLU A 146 -17.90 -4.51 5.63
C GLU A 146 -16.40 -4.81 5.52
N ARG A 147 -15.72 -4.28 4.49
CA ARG A 147 -14.25 -4.40 4.38
C ARG A 147 -13.56 -3.79 5.60
N ALA A 148 -13.96 -2.60 6.02
CA ALA A 148 -13.40 -1.95 7.21
C ALA A 148 -13.61 -2.78 8.48
N ASN A 149 -14.80 -3.33 8.68
CA ASN A 149 -15.14 -4.11 9.85
C ASN A 149 -14.31 -5.40 9.99
N ARG A 150 -13.85 -5.99 8.88
CA ARG A 150 -12.96 -7.17 8.91
C ARG A 150 -11.58 -6.90 9.52
N PHE A 151 -11.12 -5.64 9.51
CA PHE A 151 -9.84 -5.26 10.10
C PHE A 151 -9.95 -4.77 11.54
N ARG A 152 -11.17 -4.63 12.07
CA ARG A 152 -11.38 -4.21 13.45
C ARG A 152 -10.73 -5.23 14.40
N PRO A 153 -9.86 -4.81 15.33
CA PRO A 153 -9.32 -5.71 16.35
C PRO A 153 -10.48 -6.36 17.12
N ARG A 154 -10.45 -7.69 17.28
CA ARG A 154 -11.46 -8.43 18.04
C ARG A 154 -11.24 -8.15 19.53
N THR A 155 -11.70 -7.02 20.03
CA THR A 155 -11.96 -6.84 21.46
C THR A 155 -13.29 -7.50 21.77
N TRP A 156 -13.23 -8.52 22.61
CA TRP A 156 -14.32 -9.39 23.03
C TRP A 156 -15.36 -8.56 23.81
N VAL A 157 -16.65 -8.84 23.58
CA VAL A 157 -17.73 -8.52 24.51
C VAL A 157 -17.72 -9.57 25.62
#